data_AF-A0A2G6R5H3-F1
#
_entry.id   AF-A0A2G6R5H3-F1
#
_cell.length_a   1.000
_cell.length_b   1.000
_cell.length_c   1.000
_cell.angle_alpha   90.00
_cell.angle_beta   90.00
_cell.angle_gamma   90.00
#
_symmetry.space_group_name_H-M   'P 1'
#
loop_
_entity.id
_entity.type
_entity.pdbx_description
1 polymer ?
#
loop_
_entity_poly.entity_id
_entity_poly.type
_entity_poly.pdbx_seq_one_letter_code
_entity_poly.pdbx_strand_id
1 'polypeptide(L)'
;YPKTLQNTASESIRYINPFLKQLTKKFPELHVVQYDERFTSRIAQQTMLASGIGKQKRQDKALVDKISATIILQSYMEKQRNTQL
;
A
#
# COMPACT_ATOMS: atom_id res chain seq x y z
N TYR A 1 -5.98 -3.62 -3.67
CA TYR A 1 -5.75 -4.55 -4.79
C TYR A 1 -5.24 -3.75 -5.96
N PRO A 2 -4.07 -4.08 -6.53
CA PRO A 2 -3.48 -3.28 -7.59
C PRO A 2 -4.34 -3.34 -8.84
N LYS A 3 -4.81 -2.18 -9.28
CA LYS A 3 -5.57 -2.02 -10.51
C LYS A 3 -4.77 -1.20 -11.51
N THR A 4 -4.98 -1.48 -12.79
CA THR A 4 -4.48 -0.64 -13.87
C THR A 4 -5.17 0.73 -13.86
N LEU A 5 -4.66 1.68 -14.66
CA LEU A 5 -5.32 2.97 -14.86
C LEU A 5 -6.74 2.82 -15.43
N GLN A 6 -7.00 1.74 -16.16
CA GLN A 6 -8.30 1.37 -16.71
C GLN A 6 -9.20 0.61 -15.72
N ASN A 7 -8.84 0.59 -14.43
CA ASN A 7 -9.59 -0.08 -13.35
C ASN A 7 -9.69 -1.62 -13.53
N THR A 8 -8.85 -2.20 -14.39
CA THR A 8 -8.76 -3.66 -14.57
C THR A 8 -7.76 -4.26 -13.59
N ALA A 9 -7.89 -5.58 -13.38
CA ALA A 9 -6.93 -6.36 -12.61
C ALA A 9 -5.50 -6.20 -13.20
N SER A 10 -4.54 -5.78 -12.38
CA SER A 10 -3.11 -5.82 -12.74
C SER A 10 -2.60 -7.27 -12.87
N GLU A 11 -1.67 -7.53 -13.79
CA GLU A 11 -0.98 -8.83 -13.92
C GLU A 11 -0.43 -9.39 -12.60
N SER A 12 0.01 -8.52 -11.69
CA SER A 12 0.56 -8.89 -10.38
C SER A 12 -0.41 -9.67 -9.50
N ILE A 13 -1.71 -9.55 -9.76
CA ILE A 13 -2.78 -10.25 -9.05
C ILE A 13 -2.60 -11.77 -9.07
N ARG A 14 -2.06 -12.32 -10.16
CA ARG A 14 -1.83 -13.76 -10.30
C ARG A 14 -0.92 -14.31 -9.20
N TYR A 15 -0.07 -13.47 -8.62
CA TYR A 15 0.80 -13.80 -7.50
C TYR A 15 0.18 -13.46 -6.14
N ILE A 16 -0.63 -12.41 -6.08
CA ILE A 16 -1.26 -11.94 -4.84
C ILE A 16 -2.36 -12.91 -4.38
N ASN A 17 -3.23 -13.38 -5.28
CA ASN A 17 -4.37 -14.22 -4.89
C ASN A 17 -3.95 -15.55 -4.24
N PRO A 18 -2.98 -16.30 -4.78
CA PRO A 18 -2.48 -17.52 -4.12
C PRO A 18 -1.86 -17.24 -2.76
N PHE A 19 -1.17 -16.10 -2.60
CA PHE A 19 -0.61 -15.70 -1.31
C PHE A 19 -1.72 -15.40 -0.30
N LEU A 20 -2.72 -14.60 -0.67
CA LEU A 20 -3.86 -14.28 0.20
C LEU A 20 -4.59 -15.54 0.65
N LYS A 21 -4.81 -16.51 -0.25
CA LYS A 21 -5.45 -17.78 0.08
C LYS A 21 -4.64 -18.61 1.09
N GLN A 22 -3.31 -18.61 0.96
CA GLN A 22 -2.43 -19.29 1.92
C GLN A 22 -2.41 -18.57 3.26
N LEU A 23 -2.39 -17.23 3.24
CA LEU A 23 -2.38 -16.40 4.44
C LEU A 23 -3.66 -16.59 5.27
N THR A 24 -4.84 -16.54 4.62
CA THR A 24 -6.12 -16.76 5.31
C THR A 24 -6.29 -18.19 5.81
N LYS A 25 -5.79 -19.19 5.07
CA LYS A 25 -5.79 -20.58 5.54
C LYS A 25 -4.90 -20.77 6.77
N LYS A 26 -3.75 -20.09 6.81
CA LYS A 26 -2.79 -20.19 7.92
C LYS A 26 -3.23 -19.39 9.14
N PHE A 27 -3.93 -18.28 8.94
CA PHE A 27 -4.39 -17.38 10.00
C PHE A 27 -5.87 -17.04 9.80
N PRO A 28 -6.80 -17.95 10.13
CA PRO A 28 -8.22 -17.78 9.88
C PRO A 28 -8.86 -16.64 10.67
N GLU A 29 -8.30 -16.29 11.83
CA GLU A 29 -8.76 -15.17 12.67
C GLU A 29 -8.26 -13.81 12.19
N LEU A 30 -7.29 -13.77 11.27
CA LEU A 30 -6.74 -12.52 10.76
C LEU A 30 -7.68 -11.93 9.72
N HIS A 31 -8.24 -10.76 10.01
CA HIS A 31 -9.05 -10.02 9.04
C HIS A 31 -8.15 -9.37 7.97
N VAL A 32 -8.15 -9.98 6.78
CA VAL A 32 -7.36 -9.51 5.64
C VAL A 32 -8.20 -8.54 4.81
N VAL A 33 -7.82 -7.26 4.82
CA VAL A 33 -8.48 -6.21 4.02
C VAL A 33 -7.63 -5.84 2.82
N GLN A 34 -8.26 -5.77 1.65
CA GLN A 34 -7.62 -5.25 0.45
C GLN A 34 -7.87 -3.75 0.34
N TYR A 35 -6.80 -2.96 0.35
CA TYR A 35 -6.85 -1.51 0.17
C TYR A 35 -6.23 -1.09 -1.17
N ASP A 36 -6.67 0.03 -1.73
CA ASP A 36 -6.13 0.58 -2.97
C ASP A 36 -4.88 1.42 -2.67
N GLU A 37 -3.75 1.10 -3.32
CA GLU A 37 -2.43 1.70 -3.12
C GLU A 37 -1.99 2.61 -4.28
N ARG A 38 -2.91 2.93 -5.20
CA ARG A 38 -2.55 3.73 -6.37
C ARG A 38 -1.92 5.05 -5.94
N PHE A 39 -0.83 5.41 -6.62
CA PHE A 39 -0.02 6.60 -6.39
C PHE A 39 0.76 6.66 -5.07
N THR A 40 0.68 5.65 -4.19
CA THR A 40 1.37 5.68 -2.89
C THR A 40 2.88 5.87 -3.03
N SER A 41 3.55 5.22 -3.98
CA SER A 41 5.00 5.40 -4.17
C SER A 41 5.38 6.82 -4.58
N ARG A 42 4.53 7.51 -5.37
CA ARG A 42 4.74 8.92 -5.73
C ARG A 42 4.52 9.83 -4.53
N ILE A 43 3.47 9.58 -3.75
CA ILE A 43 3.19 10.33 -2.52
C ILE A 43 4.36 10.15 -1.54
N ALA A 44 4.83 8.93 -1.32
CA ALA A 44 5.97 8.63 -0.46
C ALA A 44 7.22 9.42 -0.88
N GLN A 45 7.57 9.39 -2.17
CA GLN A 45 8.70 10.17 -2.69
C GLN A 45 8.52 11.68 -2.49
N GLN A 46 7.31 12.21 -2.70
CA GLN A 46 7.00 13.61 -2.49
C GLN A 46 7.03 14.03 -1.01
N THR A 47 6.55 13.17 -0.11
CA THR A 47 6.67 13.36 1.34
C THR A 47 8.14 13.42 1.75
N MET A 48 8.97 12.50 1.26
CA MET A 48 10.41 12.51 1.54
C MET A 48 11.10 13.77 1.01
N LEU A 49 10.69 14.25 -0.17
CA LEU A 49 11.14 15.52 -0.73
C LEU A 49 10.81 16.68 0.21
N ALA A 50 9.54 16.77 0.65
CA ALA A 50 9.05 17.81 1.54
C ALA A 50 9.68 17.77 2.94
N SER A 51 10.02 16.59 3.45
CA SER A 51 10.70 16.41 4.76
C SER A 51 12.19 16.77 4.75
N GLY A 52 12.74 17.26 3.63
CA GLY A 52 14.16 17.65 3.55
C GLY A 52 15.13 16.46 3.49
N ILE A 53 14.64 15.24 3.23
CA ILE A 53 15.53 14.07 3.09
C ILE A 53 16.40 14.26 1.85
N GLY A 54 17.72 14.08 2.01
CA GLY A 54 18.69 14.22 0.92
C GLY A 54 18.46 13.23 -0.23
N LYS A 55 18.82 13.63 -1.45
CA LYS A 55 18.54 12.90 -2.71
C LYS A 55 18.90 11.41 -2.66
N GLN A 56 20.08 11.05 -2.14
CA GLN A 56 20.51 9.64 -2.05
C GLN A 56 19.58 8.81 -1.17
N LYS A 57 19.22 9.31 0.02
CA LYS A 57 18.30 8.60 0.92
C LYS A 57 16.90 8.45 0.33
N ARG A 58 16.46 9.37 -0.55
CA ARG A 58 15.18 9.25 -1.26
C ARG A 58 15.16 8.21 -2.38
N GLN A 59 16.33 7.76 -2.82
CA GLN A 59 16.47 6.68 -3.79
C GLN A 59 16.54 5.30 -3.12
N ASP A 60 16.68 5.27 -1.79
CA ASP A 60 16.65 4.03 -1.03
C ASP A 60 15.24 3.42 -1.09
N LYS A 61 15.14 2.31 -1.83
CA LYS A 61 13.89 1.59 -2.04
C LYS A 61 13.29 1.10 -0.71
N ALA A 62 14.11 0.64 0.24
CA ALA A 62 13.60 0.16 1.52
C ALA A 62 12.94 1.29 2.31
N LEU A 63 13.49 2.50 2.24
CA LEU A 63 12.90 3.68 2.88
C LEU A 63 11.59 4.10 2.19
N VAL A 64 11.55 4.10 0.85
CA VAL A 64 10.35 4.39 0.06
C VAL A 64 9.24 3.38 0.37
N ASP A 65 9.55 2.08 0.42
CA ASP A 65 8.60 1.01 0.71
C ASP A 65 8.03 1.14 2.13
N LYS A 66 8.87 1.48 3.12
CA LYS A 66 8.44 1.70 4.51
C LYS A 66 7.45 2.88 4.63
N ILE A 67 7.76 4.00 3.98
CA ILE A 67 6.89 5.18 3.98
C ILE A 67 5.59 4.87 3.23
N SER A 68 5.67 4.13 2.11
CA SER A 68 4.49 3.70 1.36
C SER A 68 3.55 2.83 2.20
N ALA A 69 4.09 1.85 2.93
CA ALA A 69 3.30 1.01 3.84
C ALA A 69 2.61 1.84 4.94
N THR A 70 3.31 2.86 5.46
CA THR A 70 2.77 3.78 6.47
C THR A 70 1.60 4.60 5.90
N ILE A 71 1.75 5.15 4.69
CA ILE A 71 0.70 5.91 4.00
C ILE A 71 -0.54 5.04 3.74
N ILE A 72 -0.35 3.79 3.28
CA ILE A 72 -1.46 2.85 3.05
C ILE A 72 -2.26 2.63 4.34
N LEU A 73 -1.56 2.40 5.46
CA LEU A 73 -2.21 2.21 6.74
C LEU A 73 -2.95 3.46 7.20
N GLN A 74 -2.32 4.64 7.08
CA GLN A 74 -2.95 5.93 7.43
C GLN A 74 -4.23 6.15 6.62
N SER A 75 -4.16 5.99 5.29
CA SER A 75 -5.32 6.14 4.41
C SER A 75 -6.44 5.17 4.76
N TYR A 76 -6.11 3.92 5.09
CA TYR A 76 -7.10 2.94 5.53
C TYR A 76 -7.78 3.37 6.85
N MET A 77 -7.00 3.78 7.85
CA MET A 77 -7.53 4.21 9.15
C MET A 77 -8.41 5.46 9.03
N GLU A 78 -8.02 6.42 8.19
CA GLU A 78 -8.82 7.61 7.88
C GLU A 78 -10.14 7.23 7.19
N LYS A 79 -10.11 6.32 6.22
CA LYS A 79 -11.33 5.80 5.59
C LYS A 79 -12.25 5.16 6.62
N GLN A 80 -11.73 4.32 7.53
CA GLN A 80 -12.54 3.70 8.59
C GLN A 80 -13.18 4.75 9.48
N ARG A 81 -12.41 5.77 9.91
CA ARG A 81 -12.92 6.88 10.72
C ARG A 81 -14.05 7.64 10.04
N ASN A 82 -13.88 7.96 8.75
CA ASN A 82 -14.86 8.74 8.00
C ASN A 82 -16.13 7.94 7.66
N THR A 83 -16.06 6.61 7.63
CA THR A 83 -17.22 5.73 7.36
C THR A 83 -18.02 5.45 8.64
N GLN A 84 -17.48 5.77 9.82
CA GLN A 84 -18.14 5.63 11.12
C GLN A 84 -18.93 6.89 11.53
N LEU A 85 -18.97 7.90 10.66
CA LEU A 85 -19.83 9.09 10.73
C LEU A 85 -21.06 8.89 9.85
#